data_AF-A0A8J3Z0T6-F1
#
_entry.id   AF-A0A8J3Z0T6-F1
#
_cell.length_a   1.000
_cell.length_b   1.000
_cell.length_c   1.000
_cell.angle_alpha   90.00
_cell.angle_beta   90.00
_cell.angle_gamma   90.00
#
_symmetry.space_group_name_H-M   'P 1'
#
loop_
_entity.id
_entity.type
_entity.pdbx_description
1 polymer ?
#
loop_
_entity_poly.entity_id
_entity_poly.type
_entity_poly.pdbx_seq_one_letter_code
_entity_poly.pdbx_strand_id
1 'polypeptide(L)'
;MIALLAQCAYLSETSRMIEVYRALTARGATVRVATHGGVHRNLLTAAGIPHEVIGPPMSDERGARFVADALGLGNVRQSMYSDAELRAYVLAEAAWLKKYDARCVVTGFLLTAQLSSRLAGIPLVTTHTGSWVPPVWENGLLPADPPVPAMRLIPALLRRRLINAAPNRVRYYTAGFNRVADDLGVERIPSLAALVLGDLTLVTEIPEVLGVPAEDMAAWRGSRGYRPGTRLAYSGPLYAKLDVPIPPHVEEFLDQPGPIVYVALTSSSPGLVRAVAAEAGKAARVLVAGTVHAIGDLHSGRTCVAGVLPSHLVMPRVDLAITTAGQGSVQTAMAAGTPLLAVPLQPEQTLNAVLVERLGAARRLPPAATTKAAALVRKMLGDDGYRLAAKRVKGWYDAVDGPARAADHILALAGASMP
;
A
#
# COMPACT_ATOMS: atom_id res chain seq x y z
N MET A 1 4.55 -18.42 18.73
CA MET A 1 3.35 -17.88 18.03
C MET A 1 3.80 -16.80 17.03
N ILE A 2 3.10 -16.59 15.91
CA ILE A 2 3.37 -15.48 14.98
C ILE A 2 2.41 -14.32 15.28
N ALA A 3 2.96 -13.16 15.59
CA ALA A 3 2.18 -11.96 15.90
C ALA A 3 1.92 -11.12 14.65
N LEU A 4 0.67 -10.81 14.34
CA LEU A 4 0.30 -9.79 13.35
C LEU A 4 -0.14 -8.52 14.08
N LEU A 5 0.55 -7.41 13.87
CA LEU A 5 0.13 -6.11 14.37
C LEU A 5 -0.44 -5.27 13.23
N ALA A 6 -1.77 -5.14 13.23
CA ALA A 6 -2.52 -4.42 12.19
C ALA A 6 -2.73 -2.94 12.56
N GLN A 7 -2.24 -2.03 11.72
CA GLN A 7 -2.57 -0.61 11.77
C GLN A 7 -3.91 -0.32 11.07
N CYS A 8 -5.00 -0.45 11.84
CA CYS A 8 -6.36 -0.31 11.31
C CYS A 8 -6.80 1.13 10.98
N ALA A 9 -5.89 2.11 11.06
CA ALA A 9 -6.10 3.42 10.42
C ALA A 9 -6.02 3.36 8.89
N TYR A 10 -5.38 2.34 8.30
CA TYR A 10 -5.24 2.20 6.84
C TYR A 10 -5.95 0.95 6.28
N LEU A 11 -6.89 1.15 5.36
CA LEU A 11 -7.57 0.05 4.66
C LEU A 11 -6.58 -0.91 3.98
N SER A 12 -5.58 -0.36 3.30
CA SER A 12 -4.56 -1.13 2.58
C SER A 12 -3.72 -1.99 3.51
N GLU A 13 -3.49 -1.55 4.74
CA GLU A 13 -2.76 -2.30 5.75
C GLU A 13 -3.61 -3.41 6.34
N THR A 14 -4.84 -3.08 6.75
CA THR A 14 -5.73 -4.04 7.38
C THR A 14 -6.06 -5.19 6.43
N SER A 15 -6.38 -4.88 5.18
CA SER A 15 -6.67 -5.88 4.16
C SER A 15 -5.48 -6.80 3.85
N ARG A 16 -4.25 -6.28 3.85
CA ARG A 16 -3.05 -7.12 3.70
C ARG A 16 -2.84 -8.04 4.89
N MET A 17 -3.05 -7.55 6.11
CA MET A 17 -2.94 -8.38 7.32
C MET A 17 -3.98 -9.51 7.34
N ILE A 18 -5.19 -9.27 6.80
CA ILE A 18 -6.20 -10.32 6.61
C ILE A 18 -5.68 -11.43 5.68
N GLU A 19 -5.10 -11.08 4.53
CA GLU A 19 -4.58 -12.07 3.58
C GLU A 19 -3.37 -12.84 4.15
N VAL A 20 -2.46 -12.17 4.87
CA VAL A 20 -1.35 -12.83 5.56
C VAL A 20 -1.86 -13.78 6.65
N TYR A 21 -2.85 -13.35 7.45
CA TYR A 21 -3.47 -14.19 8.48
C TYR A 21 -4.07 -15.45 7.89
N ARG A 22 -4.84 -15.33 6.81
CA ARG A 22 -5.46 -16.45 6.09
C ARG A 22 -4.39 -17.43 5.59
N ALA A 23 -3.33 -16.92 4.94
CA ALA A 23 -2.28 -17.75 4.37
C ALA A 23 -1.43 -18.48 5.43
N LEU A 24 -1.16 -17.84 6.57
CA LEU A 24 -0.48 -18.46 7.72
C LEU A 24 -1.36 -19.52 8.38
N THR A 25 -2.64 -19.22 8.60
CA THR A 25 -3.60 -20.16 9.21
C THR A 25 -3.80 -21.39 8.32
N ALA A 26 -3.87 -21.20 7.01
CA ALA A 26 -3.94 -22.30 6.03
C ALA A 26 -2.72 -23.24 6.09
N ARG A 27 -1.58 -22.78 6.63
CA ARG A 27 -0.37 -23.57 6.87
C ARG A 27 -0.30 -24.17 8.28
N GLY A 28 -1.38 -24.08 9.06
CA GLY A 28 -1.43 -24.57 10.44
C GLY A 28 -0.64 -23.72 11.44
N ALA A 29 -0.23 -22.50 11.07
CA ALA A 29 0.52 -21.64 11.97
C ALA A 29 -0.36 -21.12 13.12
N THR A 30 0.18 -21.08 14.33
CA THR A 30 -0.47 -20.38 15.44
C THR A 30 -0.26 -18.87 15.31
N VAL A 31 -1.30 -18.15 14.92
CA VAL A 31 -1.27 -16.70 14.68
C VAL A 31 -2.15 -15.98 15.71
N ARG A 32 -1.68 -14.81 16.18
CA ARG A 32 -2.52 -13.87 16.94
C ARG A 32 -2.45 -12.49 16.32
N VAL A 33 -3.57 -11.77 16.36
CA VAL A 33 -3.69 -10.42 15.80
C VAL A 33 -3.93 -9.42 16.92
N ALA A 34 -3.22 -8.30 16.87
CA ALA A 34 -3.51 -7.15 17.71
C ALA A 34 -3.46 -5.84 16.91
N THR A 35 -4.12 -4.82 17.45
CA THR A 35 -4.18 -3.48 16.87
C THR A 35 -4.29 -2.43 17.97
N HIS A 36 -3.98 -1.17 17.65
CA HIS A 36 -4.37 -0.05 18.51
C HIS A 36 -5.79 0.45 18.23
N GLY A 37 -6.53 -0.16 17.29
CA GLY A 37 -7.83 0.33 16.84
C GLY A 37 -7.72 1.11 15.53
N GLY A 38 -8.75 1.90 15.22
CA GLY A 38 -8.88 2.66 13.98
C GLY A 38 -10.09 2.25 13.12
N VAL A 39 -10.42 3.14 12.18
CA VAL A 39 -11.65 3.13 11.38
C VAL A 39 -11.90 1.84 10.58
N HIS A 40 -10.86 1.05 10.27
CA HIS A 40 -10.97 -0.18 9.48
C HIS A 40 -10.92 -1.46 10.31
N ARG A 41 -10.92 -1.37 11.65
CA ARG A 41 -10.89 -2.54 12.55
C ARG A 41 -12.05 -3.51 12.28
N ASN A 42 -13.21 -2.99 11.91
CA ASN A 42 -14.39 -3.78 11.57
C ASN A 42 -14.15 -4.80 10.43
N LEU A 43 -13.16 -4.58 9.57
CA LEU A 43 -12.79 -5.55 8.53
C LEU A 43 -12.19 -6.83 9.11
N LEU A 44 -11.45 -6.75 10.22
CA LEU A 44 -10.97 -7.94 10.93
C LEU A 44 -12.15 -8.73 11.51
N THR A 45 -13.12 -8.02 12.11
CA THR A 45 -14.35 -8.63 12.63
C THR A 45 -15.15 -9.30 11.52
N ALA A 46 -15.37 -8.60 10.39
CA ALA A 46 -16.11 -9.13 9.24
C ALA A 46 -15.41 -10.35 8.63
N ALA A 47 -14.07 -10.39 8.64
CA ALA A 47 -13.29 -11.54 8.20
C ALA A 47 -13.24 -12.69 9.23
N GLY A 48 -13.92 -12.58 10.37
CA GLY A 48 -13.94 -13.59 11.43
C GLY A 48 -12.60 -13.78 12.14
N ILE A 49 -11.71 -12.77 12.12
CA ILE A 49 -10.37 -12.86 12.68
C ILE A 49 -10.38 -12.40 14.15
N PRO A 50 -10.06 -13.29 15.11
CA PRO A 50 -9.91 -12.90 16.50
C PRO A 50 -8.75 -11.90 16.66
N HIS A 51 -9.02 -10.77 17.31
CA HIS A 51 -8.02 -9.71 17.51
C HIS A 51 -8.19 -9.01 18.86
N GLU A 52 -7.08 -8.53 19.42
CA GLU A 52 -7.04 -7.75 20.66
C GLU A 52 -6.76 -6.27 20.35
N VAL A 53 -7.45 -5.36 21.04
CA VAL A 53 -7.05 -3.95 21.08
C VAL A 53 -6.08 -3.75 22.23
N ILE A 54 -4.87 -3.29 21.94
CA ILE A 54 -3.79 -3.15 22.91
C ILE A 54 -3.38 -1.68 23.06
N GLY A 55 -2.93 -1.30 24.26
CA GLY A 55 -2.56 0.07 24.56
C GLY A 55 -3.73 1.06 24.46
N PRO A 56 -3.44 2.38 24.45
CA PRO A 56 -4.46 3.41 24.28
C PRO A 56 -5.19 3.28 22.92
N PRO A 57 -6.52 3.11 22.88
CA PRO A 57 -7.22 2.93 21.62
C PRO A 57 -7.13 4.18 20.75
N MET A 58 -6.76 3.99 19.48
CA MET A 58 -6.81 5.01 18.43
C MET A 58 -8.27 5.21 18.03
N SER A 59 -8.83 6.38 18.37
CA SER A 59 -10.16 6.78 17.90
C SER A 59 -10.16 7.05 16.39
N ASP A 60 -11.34 7.12 15.80
CA ASP A 60 -11.51 7.40 14.37
C ASP A 60 -10.96 8.79 13.99
N GLU A 61 -11.18 9.80 14.84
CA GLU A 61 -10.65 11.16 14.64
C GLU A 61 -9.13 11.19 14.77
N ARG A 62 -8.57 10.41 15.70
CA ARG A 62 -7.11 10.26 15.83
C ARG A 62 -6.53 9.54 14.61
N GLY A 63 -7.20 8.50 14.12
CA GLY A 63 -6.83 7.76 12.91
C GLY A 63 -6.84 8.65 11.67
N ALA A 64 -7.86 9.50 11.49
CA ALA A 64 -7.91 10.45 10.39
C ALA A 64 -6.72 11.43 10.40
N ARG A 65 -6.37 11.97 11.58
CA ARG A 65 -5.16 12.80 11.75
C ARG A 65 -3.88 12.01 11.49
N PHE A 66 -3.81 10.77 11.98
CA PHE A 66 -2.66 9.89 11.77
C PHE A 66 -2.38 9.66 10.27
N VAL A 67 -3.44 9.44 9.48
CA VAL A 67 -3.36 9.29 8.02
C VAL A 67 -2.97 10.62 7.35
N ALA A 68 -3.48 11.75 7.82
CA ALA A 68 -3.11 13.07 7.28
C ALA A 68 -1.63 13.40 7.53
N ASP A 69 -1.08 12.95 8.67
CA ASP A 69 0.31 13.18 9.06
C ASP A 69 1.29 12.14 8.48
N ALA A 70 0.83 11.26 7.58
CA ALA A 70 1.62 10.16 7.03
C ALA A 70 2.95 10.58 6.39
N LEU A 71 3.88 9.64 6.31
CA LEU A 71 5.17 9.83 5.63
C LEU A 71 4.95 10.36 4.20
N GLY A 72 5.51 11.53 3.89
CA GLY A 72 5.35 12.18 2.58
C GLY A 72 4.13 13.10 2.45
N LEU A 73 3.27 13.18 3.47
CA LEU A 73 2.14 14.11 3.57
C LEU A 73 2.31 15.08 4.74
N GLY A 74 2.58 14.54 5.93
CA GLY A 74 2.74 15.31 7.16
C GLY A 74 4.08 16.04 7.26
N ASN A 75 4.20 16.85 8.30
CA ASN A 75 5.43 17.60 8.59
C ASN A 75 6.63 16.66 8.78
N VAL A 76 7.62 16.75 7.88
CA VAL A 76 8.84 15.92 7.88
C VAL A 76 9.68 15.99 9.15
N ARG A 77 9.51 17.05 9.97
CA ARG A 77 10.20 17.25 11.25
C ARG A 77 9.49 16.62 12.43
N GLN A 78 8.24 16.17 12.26
CA GLN A 78 7.40 15.55 13.29
C GLN A 78 7.20 14.08 12.96
N SER A 79 7.10 13.21 13.96
CA SER A 79 6.57 11.85 13.78
C SER A 79 5.04 11.91 13.55
N MET A 80 4.47 10.87 12.94
CA MET A 80 3.00 10.69 12.89
C MET A 80 2.39 10.51 14.30
N TYR A 81 3.25 10.29 15.30
CA TYR A 81 2.92 10.09 16.70
C TYR A 81 3.48 11.24 17.55
N SER A 82 2.83 11.53 18.68
CA SER A 82 3.52 12.21 19.77
C SER A 82 4.52 11.26 20.44
N ASP A 83 5.56 11.77 21.11
CA ASP A 83 6.52 10.92 21.81
C ASP A 83 5.86 10.07 22.91
N ALA A 84 4.88 10.64 23.62
CA ALA A 84 4.12 9.94 24.66
C ALA A 84 3.26 8.79 24.07
N GLU A 85 2.57 9.05 22.96
CA GLU A 85 1.79 8.04 22.24
C GLU A 85 2.68 6.94 21.68
N LEU A 86 3.80 7.31 21.06
CA LEU A 86 4.80 6.39 20.54
C LEU A 86 5.31 5.46 21.65
N ARG A 87 5.69 6.03 22.81
CA ARG A 87 6.15 5.26 23.97
C ARG A 87 5.06 4.31 24.50
N ALA A 88 3.82 4.80 24.63
CA ALA A 88 2.71 3.99 25.11
C ALA A 88 2.42 2.78 24.20
N TYR A 89 2.46 2.99 22.88
CA TYR A 89 2.27 1.91 21.89
C TYR A 89 3.41 0.91 21.92
N VAL A 90 4.66 1.38 21.89
CA VAL A 90 5.84 0.49 21.94
C VAL A 90 5.83 -0.41 23.17
N LEU A 91 5.50 0.15 24.34
CA LEU A 91 5.42 -0.62 25.59
C LEU A 91 4.28 -1.64 25.58
N ALA A 92 3.09 -1.24 25.10
CA ALA A 92 1.93 -2.13 25.03
C ALA A 92 2.15 -3.29 24.04
N GLU A 93 2.70 -2.98 22.86
CA GLU A 93 3.08 -3.97 21.86
C GLU A 93 4.12 -4.96 22.42
N ALA A 94 5.22 -4.47 23.01
CA ALA A 94 6.26 -5.35 23.55
C ALA A 94 5.76 -6.23 24.70
N ALA A 95 4.91 -5.69 25.59
CA ALA A 95 4.28 -6.47 26.65
C ALA A 95 3.37 -7.56 26.09
N TRP A 96 2.58 -7.26 25.08
CA TRP A 96 1.69 -8.22 24.41
C TRP A 96 2.48 -9.31 23.66
N LEU A 97 3.57 -8.93 22.97
CA LEU A 97 4.46 -9.87 22.29
C LEU A 97 5.10 -10.86 23.27
N LYS A 98 5.57 -10.38 24.43
CA LYS A 98 6.15 -11.21 25.50
C LYS A 98 5.10 -12.11 26.16
N LYS A 99 3.89 -11.58 26.43
CA LYS A 99 2.78 -12.34 27.05
C LYS A 99 2.45 -13.64 26.29
N TYR A 100 2.62 -13.65 24.98
CA TYR A 100 2.23 -14.76 24.12
C TYR A 100 3.40 -15.48 23.43
N ASP A 101 4.64 -15.27 23.89
CA ASP A 101 5.84 -15.89 23.35
C ASP A 101 5.88 -15.79 21.81
N ALA A 102 5.69 -14.57 21.31
CA ALA A 102 5.80 -14.27 19.90
C ALA A 102 7.23 -14.59 19.42
N ARG A 103 7.37 -15.31 18.31
CA ARG A 103 8.69 -15.63 17.71
C ARG A 103 9.12 -14.61 16.67
N CYS A 104 8.15 -13.95 16.06
CA CYS A 104 8.35 -12.81 15.19
C CYS A 104 7.08 -11.96 15.21
N VAL A 105 7.21 -10.70 14.81
CA VAL A 105 6.09 -9.79 14.60
C VAL A 105 6.03 -9.40 13.14
N VAL A 106 4.83 -9.34 12.58
CA VAL A 106 4.56 -8.96 11.20
C VAL A 106 3.65 -7.75 11.20
N THR A 107 3.96 -6.75 10.39
CA THR A 107 3.08 -5.59 10.16
C THR A 107 3.21 -5.09 8.73
N GLY A 108 2.23 -4.33 8.25
CA GLY A 108 2.39 -3.57 7.01
C GLY A 108 2.98 -2.19 7.23
N PHE A 109 2.40 -1.42 8.17
CA PHE A 109 2.76 -0.01 8.37
C PHE A 109 2.60 0.45 9.83
N LEU A 110 2.55 -0.47 10.80
CA LEU A 110 2.58 -0.09 12.21
C LEU A 110 4.03 0.23 12.61
N LEU A 111 4.46 1.48 12.40
CA LEU A 111 5.86 1.88 12.53
C LEU A 111 6.43 1.74 13.96
N THR A 112 5.59 1.77 14.99
CA THR A 112 5.96 1.48 16.39
C THR A 112 6.55 0.08 16.57
N ALA A 113 6.19 -0.87 15.70
CA ALA A 113 6.76 -2.21 15.66
C ALA A 113 8.28 -2.22 15.44
N GLN A 114 8.85 -1.15 14.86
CA GLN A 114 10.30 -0.98 14.71
C GLN A 114 11.05 -0.92 16.04
N LEU A 115 10.38 -0.47 17.11
CA LEU A 115 10.96 -0.39 18.45
C LEU A 115 10.45 -1.50 19.36
N SER A 116 9.16 -1.86 19.29
CA SER A 116 8.61 -2.90 20.17
C SER A 116 9.17 -4.29 19.88
N SER A 117 9.48 -4.61 18.61
CA SER A 117 10.21 -5.82 18.24
C SER A 117 11.58 -5.92 18.92
N ARG A 118 12.33 -4.81 18.93
CA ARG A 118 13.65 -4.70 19.59
C ARG A 118 13.52 -4.86 21.11
N LEU A 119 12.51 -4.21 21.70
CA LEU A 119 12.23 -4.32 23.13
C LEU A 119 11.77 -5.73 23.56
N ALA A 120 11.14 -6.46 22.63
CA ALA A 120 10.76 -7.86 22.78
C ALA A 120 11.89 -8.85 22.44
N GLY A 121 12.95 -8.41 21.75
CA GLY A 121 14.06 -9.25 21.33
C GLY A 121 13.72 -10.23 20.20
N ILE A 122 12.76 -9.88 19.33
CA ILE A 122 12.28 -10.76 18.25
C ILE A 122 12.35 -10.06 16.88
N PRO A 123 12.49 -10.81 15.78
CA PRO A 123 12.56 -10.23 14.45
C PRO A 123 11.23 -9.59 14.01
N LEU A 124 11.36 -8.50 13.26
CA LEU A 124 10.26 -7.79 12.59
C LEU A 124 10.21 -8.18 11.10
N VAL A 125 9.05 -8.65 10.66
CA VAL A 125 8.69 -8.77 9.25
C VAL A 125 7.83 -7.57 8.85
N THR A 126 8.20 -6.87 7.78
CA THR A 126 7.30 -5.88 7.18
C THR A 126 6.76 -6.39 5.85
N THR A 127 5.46 -6.24 5.62
CA THR A 127 4.89 -6.32 4.27
C THR A 127 4.91 -4.92 3.68
N HIS A 128 5.85 -4.66 2.78
CA HIS A 128 6.06 -3.30 2.31
C HIS A 128 4.86 -2.82 1.49
N THR A 129 4.41 -1.58 1.73
CA THR A 129 3.40 -0.88 0.93
C THR A 129 4.06 -0.23 -0.28
N GLY A 130 4.53 -1.03 -1.21
CA GLY A 130 4.83 -0.52 -2.53
C GLY A 130 6.10 -1.11 -3.11
N SER A 131 6.46 -0.48 -4.20
CA SER A 131 7.71 -0.72 -4.91
C SER A 131 8.87 0.14 -4.39
N TRP A 132 8.67 0.87 -3.29
CA TRP A 132 9.70 1.73 -2.71
C TRP A 132 10.66 0.91 -1.85
N VAL A 133 11.56 0.17 -2.49
CA VAL A 133 12.57 -0.68 -1.83
C VAL A 133 13.98 -0.37 -2.34
N PRO A 134 15.04 -0.68 -1.55
CA PRO A 134 16.40 -0.26 -1.87
C PRO A 134 16.88 -0.56 -3.29
N PRO A 135 16.71 -1.78 -3.82
CA PRO A 135 17.12 -2.07 -5.18
C PRO A 135 16.47 -1.16 -6.23
N VAL A 136 15.27 -0.62 -5.99
CA VAL A 136 14.60 0.28 -6.95
C VAL A 136 15.33 1.61 -7.05
N TRP A 137 15.63 2.27 -5.92
CA TRP A 137 16.33 3.55 -5.98
C TRP A 137 17.83 3.41 -6.21
N GLU A 138 18.45 2.32 -5.74
CA GLU A 138 19.87 2.04 -6.01
C GLU A 138 20.12 1.78 -7.50
N ASN A 139 19.13 1.23 -8.24
CA ASN A 139 19.15 1.10 -9.70
C ASN A 139 18.55 2.33 -10.44
N GLY A 140 18.27 3.43 -9.75
CA GLY A 140 17.82 4.67 -10.38
C GLY A 140 16.39 4.62 -10.92
N LEU A 141 15.54 3.69 -10.48
CA LEU A 141 14.22 3.43 -11.04
C LEU A 141 13.12 4.37 -10.50
N LEU A 142 13.38 5.14 -9.44
CA LEU A 142 12.40 6.12 -8.94
C LEU A 142 12.11 7.21 -10.00
N PRO A 143 10.84 7.61 -10.16
CA PRO A 143 10.47 8.66 -11.11
C PRO A 143 11.10 10.00 -10.72
N ALA A 144 11.50 10.77 -11.74
CA ALA A 144 12.09 12.10 -11.57
C ALA A 144 11.04 13.21 -11.43
N ASP A 145 9.88 12.89 -10.83
CA ASP A 145 8.80 13.84 -10.56
C ASP A 145 9.04 14.44 -9.17
N PRO A 146 9.49 15.71 -9.07
CA PRO A 146 9.89 16.24 -7.79
C PRO A 146 8.68 16.51 -6.89
N PRO A 147 8.79 16.21 -5.58
CA PRO A 147 7.76 16.59 -4.61
C PRO A 147 7.70 18.10 -4.40
N VAL A 148 8.80 18.82 -4.64
CA VAL A 148 8.90 20.28 -4.46
C VAL A 148 8.95 20.97 -5.84
N PRO A 149 8.04 21.91 -6.16
CA PRO A 149 8.02 22.59 -7.46
C PRO A 149 9.36 23.25 -7.84
N ALA A 150 10.09 23.81 -6.88
CA ALA A 150 11.40 24.41 -7.10
C ALA A 150 12.45 23.43 -7.67
N MET A 151 12.36 22.14 -7.35
CA MET A 151 13.26 21.13 -7.90
C MET A 151 13.03 20.89 -9.40
N ARG A 152 11.94 21.39 -10.00
CA ARG A 152 11.71 21.32 -11.45
C ARG A 152 12.74 22.12 -12.24
N LEU A 153 13.39 23.09 -11.61
CA LEU A 153 14.48 23.89 -12.21
C LEU A 153 15.79 23.08 -12.36
N ILE A 154 15.94 21.99 -11.61
CA ILE A 154 17.11 21.11 -11.71
C ILE A 154 16.99 20.26 -12.98
N PRO A 155 18.04 20.14 -13.81
CA PRO A 155 18.03 19.26 -14.99
C PRO A 155 17.58 17.84 -14.66
N ALA A 156 16.74 17.24 -15.50
CA ALA A 156 16.05 15.99 -15.20
C ALA A 156 16.99 14.83 -14.82
N LEU A 157 18.14 14.71 -15.48
CA LEU A 157 19.14 13.69 -15.18
C LEU A 157 19.72 13.85 -13.78
N LEU A 158 20.10 15.09 -13.41
CA LEU A 158 20.65 15.39 -12.09
C LEU A 158 19.58 15.21 -11.01
N ARG A 159 18.34 15.66 -11.27
CA ARG A 159 17.22 15.47 -10.36
C ARG A 159 16.93 13.99 -10.09
N ARG A 160 16.94 13.15 -11.14
CA ARG A 160 16.77 11.69 -11.00
C ARG A 160 17.88 11.11 -10.13
N ARG A 161 19.15 11.49 -10.36
CA ARG A 161 20.28 11.04 -9.53
C ARG A 161 20.11 11.43 -8.06
N LEU A 162 19.70 12.68 -7.79
CA LEU A 162 19.50 13.17 -6.42
C LEU A 162 18.36 12.43 -5.70
N ILE A 163 17.21 12.26 -6.35
CA ILE A 163 16.05 11.55 -5.78
C ILE A 163 16.41 10.10 -5.42
N ASN A 164 17.19 9.43 -6.27
CA ASN A 164 17.55 8.04 -6.08
C ASN A 164 18.68 7.84 -5.04
N ALA A 165 19.53 8.84 -4.81
CA ALA A 165 20.63 8.77 -3.83
C ALA A 165 20.23 9.15 -2.38
N ALA A 166 19.02 9.66 -2.18
CA ALA A 166 18.57 10.24 -0.91
C ALA A 166 17.95 9.26 0.11
N PRO A 167 17.15 8.24 -0.26
CA PRO A 167 16.28 7.51 0.67
C PRO A 167 16.93 6.98 1.96
N ASN A 168 18.13 6.39 1.86
CA ASN A 168 18.85 5.82 3.00
C ASN A 168 19.68 6.84 3.80
N ARG A 169 19.70 8.11 3.38
CA ARG A 169 20.42 9.20 4.03
C ARG A 169 19.50 10.17 4.76
N VAL A 170 18.23 10.22 4.35
CA VAL A 170 17.21 11.08 4.95
C VAL A 170 16.83 10.55 6.33
N ARG A 171 16.76 11.44 7.32
CA ARG A 171 16.35 11.16 8.71
C ARG A 171 15.03 11.82 9.09
N TYR A 172 14.25 12.24 8.10
CA TYR A 172 12.91 12.76 8.34
C TYR A 172 12.05 11.69 9.01
N TYR A 173 11.12 12.15 9.86
CA TYR A 173 10.22 11.31 10.65
C TYR A 173 10.87 10.40 11.71
N THR A 174 12.20 10.23 11.74
CA THR A 174 12.86 9.31 12.70
C THR A 174 13.15 9.92 14.08
N ALA A 175 13.10 11.24 14.22
CA ALA A 175 13.55 11.92 15.44
C ALA A 175 12.76 11.50 16.70
N GLY A 176 11.42 11.43 16.62
CA GLY A 176 10.58 10.98 17.74
C GLY A 176 10.82 9.51 18.09
N PHE A 177 10.95 8.65 17.08
CA PHE A 177 11.34 7.24 17.27
C PHE A 177 12.67 7.11 17.99
N ASN A 178 13.67 7.89 17.59
CA ASN A 178 15.00 7.80 18.18
C ASN A 178 15.06 8.33 19.60
N ARG A 179 14.26 9.35 19.97
CA ARG A 179 14.13 9.76 21.38
C ARG A 179 13.56 8.64 22.24
N VAL A 180 12.45 8.02 21.80
CA VAL A 180 11.85 6.89 22.52
C VAL A 180 12.76 5.66 22.53
N ALA A 181 13.51 5.41 21.46
CA ALA A 181 14.50 4.34 21.40
C ALA A 181 15.63 4.54 22.42
N ASP A 182 16.15 5.77 22.51
CA ASP A 182 17.19 6.17 23.46
C ASP A 182 16.67 5.97 24.91
N ASP A 183 15.43 6.39 25.20
CA ASP A 183 14.81 6.22 26.54
C ASP A 183 14.53 4.76 26.93
N LEU A 184 14.30 3.89 25.95
CA LEU A 184 14.00 2.46 26.17
C LEU A 184 15.25 1.58 26.07
N GLY A 185 16.41 2.15 25.73
CA GLY A 185 17.66 1.42 25.57
C GLY A 185 17.66 0.45 24.38
N VAL A 186 16.92 0.76 23.31
CA VAL A 186 16.84 -0.07 22.10
C VAL A 186 17.50 0.59 20.89
N GLU A 187 17.81 -0.20 19.87
CA GLU A 187 18.48 0.27 18.65
C GLU A 187 17.68 1.37 17.92
N ARG A 188 18.37 2.48 17.64
CA ARG A 188 17.85 3.62 16.87
C ARG A 188 17.51 3.26 15.43
N ILE A 189 16.67 4.07 14.80
CA ILE A 189 16.31 4.00 13.39
C ILE A 189 17.23 4.94 12.59
N PRO A 190 18.11 4.41 11.72
CA PRO A 190 19.18 5.21 11.10
C PRO A 190 18.73 6.13 9.95
N SER A 191 17.61 5.81 9.30
CA SER A 191 17.08 6.57 8.16
C SER A 191 15.58 6.34 7.96
N LEU A 192 14.96 7.14 7.08
CA LEU A 192 13.60 6.94 6.60
C LEU A 192 13.43 5.59 5.90
N ALA A 193 14.43 5.15 5.12
CA ALA A 193 14.38 3.83 4.52
C ALA A 193 14.32 2.73 5.59
N ALA A 194 15.13 2.82 6.63
CA ALA A 194 15.10 1.85 7.73
C ALA A 194 13.81 1.89 8.55
N LEU A 195 13.09 3.02 8.60
CA LEU A 195 11.82 3.14 9.32
C LEU A 195 10.72 2.23 8.75
N VAL A 196 10.77 1.93 7.45
CA VAL A 196 9.74 1.13 6.76
C VAL A 196 10.20 -0.29 6.40
N LEU A 197 11.46 -0.62 6.69
CA LEU A 197 12.04 -1.96 6.45
C LEU A 197 12.13 -2.74 7.76
N GLY A 198 11.74 -4.01 7.73
CA GLY A 198 11.91 -4.93 8.85
C GLY A 198 13.30 -5.59 8.86
N ASP A 199 13.48 -6.58 9.73
CA ASP A 199 14.57 -7.56 9.61
C ASP A 199 14.41 -8.38 8.32
N LEU A 200 13.16 -8.67 7.98
CA LEU A 200 12.75 -9.18 6.67
C LEU A 200 11.65 -8.29 6.10
N THR A 201 11.89 -7.72 4.93
CA THR A 201 10.86 -6.97 4.20
C THR A 201 10.34 -7.81 3.04
N LEU A 202 9.05 -8.11 3.06
CA LEU A 202 8.34 -8.76 1.97
C LEU A 202 7.95 -7.71 0.93
N VAL A 203 8.58 -7.79 -0.24
CA VAL A 203 8.29 -6.96 -1.40
C VAL A 203 7.05 -7.51 -2.07
N THR A 204 5.95 -6.80 -1.90
CA THR A 204 4.62 -7.23 -2.34
C THR A 204 4.42 -7.00 -3.83
N GLU A 205 5.39 -7.32 -4.68
CA GLU A 205 5.33 -7.17 -6.14
C GLU A 205 6.08 -8.33 -6.81
N ILE A 206 6.09 -8.41 -8.14
CA ILE A 206 6.90 -9.39 -8.88
C ILE A 206 8.09 -8.74 -9.62
N PRO A 207 9.17 -9.48 -9.91
CA PRO A 207 10.33 -8.99 -10.65
C PRO A 207 9.98 -8.29 -11.97
N GLU A 208 9.04 -8.86 -12.73
CA GLU A 208 8.63 -8.40 -14.07
C GLU A 208 7.98 -7.01 -14.02
N VAL A 209 7.28 -6.71 -12.93
CA VAL A 209 6.64 -5.39 -12.72
C VAL A 209 7.61 -4.42 -12.08
N LEU A 210 8.39 -4.87 -11.09
CA LEU A 210 9.33 -3.99 -10.38
C LEU A 210 10.52 -3.57 -11.27
N GLY A 211 10.94 -4.45 -12.17
CA GLY A 211 12.15 -4.29 -12.98
C GLY A 211 13.43 -4.59 -12.21
N VAL A 212 13.37 -5.43 -11.18
CA VAL A 212 14.52 -5.91 -10.40
C VAL A 212 14.48 -7.43 -10.32
N PRO A 213 15.50 -8.16 -10.82
CA PRO A 213 15.54 -9.62 -10.76
C PRO A 213 15.36 -10.20 -9.35
N ALA A 214 14.83 -11.41 -9.26
CA ALA A 214 14.59 -12.07 -7.97
C ALA A 214 15.90 -12.38 -7.23
N GLU A 215 16.94 -12.76 -7.97
CA GLU A 215 18.28 -13.01 -7.42
C GLU A 215 18.88 -11.76 -6.80
N ASP A 216 18.76 -10.60 -7.45
CA ASP A 216 19.28 -9.32 -6.93
C ASP A 216 18.54 -8.91 -5.65
N MET A 217 17.22 -9.10 -5.62
CA MET A 217 16.39 -8.83 -4.45
C MET A 217 16.80 -9.71 -3.26
N ALA A 218 16.99 -11.01 -3.49
CA ALA A 218 17.36 -11.97 -2.45
C ALA A 218 18.83 -11.81 -1.99
N ALA A 219 19.73 -11.42 -2.90
CA ALA A 219 21.13 -11.17 -2.61
C ALA A 219 21.36 -9.81 -1.93
N TRP A 220 20.42 -8.87 -2.05
CA TRP A 220 20.56 -7.53 -1.49
C TRP A 220 20.86 -7.56 0.01
N ARG A 221 21.88 -6.80 0.41
CA ARG A 221 22.23 -6.56 1.82
C ARG A 221 22.42 -5.06 2.01
N GLY A 222 21.72 -4.53 3.01
CA GLY A 222 21.80 -3.11 3.35
C GLY A 222 23.22 -2.71 3.77
N SER A 223 23.66 -1.56 3.28
CA SER A 223 24.88 -0.90 3.74
C SER A 223 24.54 0.24 4.73
N ARG A 224 25.16 1.41 4.58
CA ARG A 224 24.90 2.56 5.45
C ARG A 224 23.46 3.05 5.33
N GLY A 225 22.84 3.29 6.48
CA GLY A 225 21.47 3.84 6.57
C GLY A 225 20.38 2.78 6.72
N TYR A 226 20.76 1.50 6.81
CA TYR A 226 19.86 0.37 7.09
C TYR A 226 20.24 -0.27 8.43
N ARG A 227 19.34 -1.09 8.98
CA ARG A 227 19.68 -1.92 10.12
C ARG A 227 20.53 -3.12 9.66
N PRO A 228 21.53 -3.55 10.45
CA PRO A 228 22.31 -4.73 10.13
C PRO A 228 21.41 -5.96 9.95
N GLY A 229 21.68 -6.77 8.93
CA GLY A 229 20.93 -8.01 8.68
C GLY A 229 19.57 -7.83 8.00
N THR A 230 19.14 -6.60 7.66
CA THR A 230 17.93 -6.39 6.86
C THR A 230 18.01 -7.16 5.54
N ARG A 231 16.97 -7.96 5.28
CA ARG A 231 16.80 -8.74 4.05
C ARG A 231 15.51 -8.36 3.33
N LEU A 232 15.50 -8.61 2.03
CA LEU A 232 14.34 -8.42 1.16
C LEU A 232 13.97 -9.77 0.53
N ALA A 233 12.68 -10.01 0.33
CA ALA A 233 12.18 -11.15 -0.41
C ALA A 233 10.90 -10.79 -1.13
N TYR A 234 10.74 -11.22 -2.38
CA TYR A 234 9.47 -11.06 -3.08
C TYR A 234 8.42 -12.00 -2.49
N SER A 235 7.28 -11.44 -2.07
CA SER A 235 6.09 -12.25 -1.87
C SER A 235 5.29 -12.36 -3.17
N GLY A 236 5.18 -11.28 -3.94
CA GLY A 236 4.16 -11.13 -4.99
C GLY A 236 2.99 -10.26 -4.53
N PRO A 237 1.99 -10.04 -5.41
CA PRO A 237 0.92 -9.08 -5.17
C PRO A 237 0.10 -9.44 -3.94
N LEU A 238 -0.22 -8.44 -3.12
CA LEU A 238 -0.96 -8.57 -1.87
C LEU A 238 -1.99 -7.45 -1.77
N TYR A 239 -3.19 -7.69 -2.30
CA TYR A 239 -4.26 -6.69 -2.44
C TYR A 239 -5.56 -7.15 -1.80
N ALA A 240 -6.45 -6.19 -1.54
CA ALA A 240 -7.69 -6.42 -0.82
C ALA A 240 -8.69 -7.26 -1.63
N LYS A 241 -9.18 -8.35 -1.01
CA LYS A 241 -10.33 -9.13 -1.47
C LYS A 241 -11.47 -8.97 -0.48
N LEU A 242 -12.20 -7.86 -0.61
CA LEU A 242 -13.29 -7.51 0.30
C LEU A 242 -14.44 -8.50 0.14
N ASP A 243 -14.81 -9.16 1.23
CA ASP A 243 -15.93 -10.10 1.26
C ASP A 243 -17.26 -9.36 1.43
N VAL A 244 -17.61 -8.55 0.42
CA VAL A 244 -18.87 -7.81 0.34
C VAL A 244 -19.48 -8.04 -1.04
N PRO A 245 -20.80 -8.24 -1.15
CA PRO A 245 -21.44 -8.44 -2.44
C PRO A 245 -21.41 -7.15 -3.27
N ILE A 246 -21.47 -7.29 -4.60
CA ILE A 246 -21.76 -6.16 -5.48
C ILE A 246 -23.25 -5.81 -5.30
N PRO A 247 -23.61 -4.54 -5.05
CA PRO A 247 -25.01 -4.13 -4.90
C PRO A 247 -25.83 -4.38 -6.18
N PRO A 248 -27.13 -4.74 -6.09
CA PRO A 248 -27.96 -5.04 -7.27
C PRO A 248 -28.01 -3.93 -8.33
N HIS A 249 -28.07 -2.66 -7.94
CA HIS A 249 -28.07 -1.54 -8.89
C HIS A 249 -26.72 -1.37 -9.61
N VAL A 250 -25.63 -1.88 -9.03
CA VAL A 250 -24.32 -1.93 -9.67
C VAL A 250 -24.23 -3.12 -10.62
N GLU A 251 -24.81 -4.27 -10.24
CA GLU A 251 -24.96 -5.43 -11.14
C GLU A 251 -25.70 -5.03 -12.43
N GLU A 252 -26.88 -4.42 -12.29
CA GLU A 252 -27.68 -3.94 -13.41
C GLU A 252 -26.91 -2.94 -14.30
N PHE A 253 -26.09 -2.08 -13.70
CA PHE A 253 -25.26 -1.13 -14.44
C PHE A 253 -24.14 -1.85 -15.20
N LEU A 254 -23.49 -2.83 -14.59
CA LEU A 254 -22.38 -3.57 -15.20
C LEU A 254 -22.85 -4.45 -16.37
N ASP A 255 -24.10 -4.91 -16.37
CA ASP A 255 -24.65 -5.78 -17.42
C ASP A 255 -25.17 -5.03 -18.66
N GLN A 256 -25.36 -3.71 -18.56
CA GLN A 256 -25.75 -2.88 -19.69
C GLN A 256 -24.60 -2.75 -20.72
N PRO A 257 -24.91 -2.62 -22.02
CA PRO A 257 -23.91 -2.55 -23.08
C PRO A 257 -23.09 -1.25 -23.06
N GLY A 258 -21.93 -1.30 -23.73
CA GLY A 258 -21.02 -0.18 -23.92
C GLY A 258 -19.90 -0.10 -22.88
N PRO A 259 -18.85 0.70 -23.15
CA PRO A 259 -17.66 0.69 -22.31
C PRO A 259 -17.91 1.29 -20.93
N ILE A 260 -17.35 0.64 -19.90
CA ILE A 260 -17.48 1.04 -18.51
C ILE A 260 -16.12 1.49 -17.96
N VAL A 261 -16.12 2.66 -17.33
CA VAL A 261 -14.98 3.22 -16.60
C VAL A 261 -15.27 3.17 -15.12
N TYR A 262 -14.44 2.47 -14.35
CA TYR A 262 -14.53 2.40 -12.90
C TYR A 262 -13.68 3.49 -12.24
N VAL A 263 -14.28 4.42 -11.52
CA VAL A 263 -13.60 5.50 -10.80
C VAL A 263 -13.56 5.17 -9.30
N ALA A 264 -12.37 4.85 -8.80
CA ALA A 264 -12.12 4.53 -7.39
C ALA A 264 -10.98 5.40 -6.84
N LEU A 265 -11.26 6.69 -6.68
CA LEU A 265 -10.35 7.69 -6.11
C LEU A 265 -10.58 7.84 -4.59
N THR A 266 -10.55 6.73 -3.86
CA THR A 266 -11.09 6.56 -2.49
C THR A 266 -10.36 7.33 -1.39
N SER A 267 -9.17 7.86 -1.67
CA SER A 267 -8.34 8.66 -0.74
C SER A 267 -8.03 10.03 -1.33
N SER A 268 -9.02 10.66 -1.97
CA SER A 268 -8.90 11.97 -2.61
C SER A 268 -9.99 12.94 -2.12
N SER A 269 -9.95 14.19 -2.58
CA SER A 269 -11.02 15.14 -2.25
C SER A 269 -12.29 14.84 -3.07
N PRO A 270 -13.49 15.09 -2.53
CA PRO A 270 -14.73 14.97 -3.31
C PRO A 270 -14.70 15.76 -4.62
N GLY A 271 -14.06 16.94 -4.62
CA GLY A 271 -13.89 17.77 -5.81
C GLY A 271 -13.10 17.07 -6.92
N LEU A 272 -12.04 16.34 -6.58
CA LEU A 272 -11.27 15.58 -7.57
C LEU A 272 -12.10 14.42 -8.14
N VAL A 273 -12.82 13.67 -7.29
CA VAL A 273 -13.71 12.59 -7.72
C VAL A 273 -14.75 13.11 -8.71
N ARG A 274 -15.44 14.21 -8.37
CA ARG A 274 -16.45 14.83 -9.23
C ARG A 274 -15.88 15.28 -10.57
N ALA A 275 -14.74 15.98 -10.56
CA ALA A 275 -14.12 16.47 -11.78
C ALA A 275 -13.71 15.31 -12.71
N VAL A 276 -13.09 14.27 -12.16
CA VAL A 276 -12.66 13.11 -12.96
C VAL A 276 -13.86 12.30 -13.46
N ALA A 277 -14.86 12.04 -12.62
CA ALA A 277 -16.06 11.30 -13.02
C ALA A 277 -16.85 12.05 -14.12
N ALA A 278 -17.00 13.37 -13.99
CA ALA A 278 -17.66 14.20 -15.00
C ALA A 278 -16.93 14.15 -16.35
N GLU A 279 -15.60 14.27 -16.36
CA GLU A 279 -14.81 14.19 -17.58
C GLU A 279 -14.80 12.78 -18.20
N ALA A 280 -14.71 11.73 -17.37
CA ALA A 280 -14.82 10.35 -17.84
C ALA A 280 -16.21 10.05 -18.43
N GLY A 281 -17.29 10.62 -17.87
CA GLY A 281 -18.67 10.47 -18.34
C GLY A 281 -18.92 11.01 -19.75
N LYS A 282 -18.08 11.95 -20.21
CA LYS A 282 -18.09 12.44 -21.60
C LYS A 282 -17.56 11.42 -22.61
N ALA A 283 -16.90 10.36 -22.14
CA ALA A 283 -16.27 9.35 -22.99
C ALA A 283 -16.93 7.97 -22.87
N ALA A 284 -17.46 7.61 -21.69
CA ALA A 284 -17.97 6.28 -21.40
C ALA A 284 -19.05 6.31 -20.31
N ARG A 285 -19.61 5.15 -19.98
CA ARG A 285 -20.44 4.96 -18.78
C ARG A 285 -19.51 4.88 -17.57
N VAL A 286 -19.88 5.49 -16.44
CA VAL A 286 -19.00 5.60 -15.28
C VAL A 286 -19.59 4.91 -14.06
N LEU A 287 -18.84 4.01 -13.45
CA LEU A 287 -19.13 3.47 -12.12
C LEU A 287 -18.21 4.15 -11.11
N VAL A 288 -18.77 4.86 -10.13
CA VAL A 288 -18.01 5.57 -9.10
C VAL A 288 -18.14 4.83 -7.77
N ALA A 289 -17.01 4.40 -7.21
CA ALA A 289 -16.93 3.94 -5.83
C ALA A 289 -16.79 5.14 -4.89
N GLY A 290 -17.87 5.47 -4.19
CA GLY A 290 -17.89 6.43 -3.09
C GLY A 290 -17.49 5.76 -1.79
N THR A 291 -16.45 6.29 -1.13
CA THR A 291 -16.17 5.93 0.28
C THR A 291 -16.95 6.89 1.19
N VAL A 292 -16.25 7.69 1.99
CA VAL A 292 -16.82 8.66 2.94
C VAL A 292 -17.37 9.93 2.27
N HIS A 293 -17.36 9.99 0.94
CA HIS A 293 -17.73 11.20 0.20
C HIS A 293 -19.24 11.23 -0.08
N ALA A 294 -19.90 12.34 0.25
CA ALA A 294 -21.26 12.63 -0.20
C ALA A 294 -21.24 12.97 -1.71
N ILE A 295 -21.25 11.94 -2.56
CA ILE A 295 -21.23 12.05 -4.03
C ILE A 295 -22.43 11.36 -4.71
N GLY A 296 -23.47 11.03 -3.93
CA GLY A 296 -24.68 10.38 -4.45
C GLY A 296 -25.41 11.18 -5.54
N ASP A 297 -25.26 12.50 -5.53
CA ASP A 297 -25.78 13.42 -6.54
C ASP A 297 -25.13 13.26 -7.92
N LEU A 298 -24.02 12.52 -8.06
CA LEU A 298 -23.45 12.17 -9.37
C LEU A 298 -24.26 11.08 -10.09
N HIS A 299 -25.16 10.38 -9.38
CA HIS A 299 -25.94 9.29 -9.97
C HIS A 299 -26.82 9.80 -11.12
N SER A 300 -26.76 9.13 -12.27
CA SER A 300 -27.53 9.45 -13.47
C SER A 300 -27.63 8.23 -14.39
N GLY A 301 -28.37 8.32 -15.50
CA GLY A 301 -28.47 7.21 -16.47
C GLY A 301 -27.12 6.75 -17.07
N ARG A 302 -26.07 7.59 -17.02
CA ARG A 302 -24.71 7.24 -17.49
C ARG A 302 -23.68 7.07 -16.38
N THR A 303 -24.05 7.37 -15.14
CA THR A 303 -23.16 7.33 -13.98
C THR A 303 -23.82 6.58 -12.83
N CYS A 304 -23.30 5.41 -12.50
CA CYS A 304 -23.70 4.69 -11.29
C CYS A 304 -22.77 5.05 -10.14
N VAL A 305 -23.36 5.30 -8.97
CA VAL A 305 -22.63 5.59 -7.73
C VAL A 305 -23.00 4.53 -6.70
N ALA A 306 -22.00 3.99 -6.03
CA ALA A 306 -22.19 3.05 -4.93
C ALA A 306 -21.20 3.36 -3.82
N GLY A 307 -21.40 2.74 -2.65
CA GLY A 307 -20.49 2.84 -1.51
C GLY A 307 -19.15 2.12 -1.75
N VAL A 308 -18.63 1.52 -0.68
CA VAL A 308 -17.47 0.62 -0.78
C VAL A 308 -17.81 -0.55 -1.69
N LEU A 309 -17.00 -0.77 -2.72
CA LEU A 309 -17.19 -1.85 -3.69
C LEU A 309 -16.05 -2.87 -3.61
N PRO A 310 -16.33 -4.16 -3.86
CA PRO A 310 -15.29 -5.18 -3.96
C PRO A 310 -14.54 -5.01 -5.29
N SER A 311 -13.53 -4.13 -5.34
CA SER A 311 -12.83 -3.79 -6.60
C SER A 311 -12.28 -5.01 -7.36
N HIS A 312 -11.86 -6.06 -6.66
CA HIS A 312 -11.42 -7.32 -7.26
C HIS A 312 -12.51 -8.10 -8.03
N LEU A 313 -13.80 -7.86 -7.73
CA LEU A 313 -14.95 -8.41 -8.49
C LEU A 313 -15.46 -7.43 -9.55
N VAL A 314 -15.30 -6.13 -9.32
CA VAL A 314 -15.74 -5.07 -10.26
C VAL A 314 -14.76 -4.89 -11.42
N MET A 315 -13.46 -4.80 -11.15
CA MET A 315 -12.45 -4.50 -12.18
C MET A 315 -12.43 -5.51 -13.36
N PRO A 316 -12.67 -6.82 -13.16
CA PRO A 316 -12.79 -7.77 -14.28
C PRO A 316 -13.95 -7.48 -15.25
N ARG A 317 -14.95 -6.69 -14.84
CA ARG A 317 -16.17 -6.37 -15.58
C ARG A 317 -16.18 -4.96 -16.17
N VAL A 318 -15.06 -4.24 -16.12
CA VAL A 318 -14.95 -2.89 -16.68
C VAL A 318 -13.79 -2.80 -17.66
N ASP A 319 -13.82 -1.79 -18.52
CA ASP A 319 -12.85 -1.63 -19.60
C ASP A 319 -11.64 -0.78 -19.21
N LEU A 320 -11.79 0.06 -18.19
CA LEU A 320 -10.74 0.93 -17.69
C LEU A 320 -11.02 1.27 -16.21
N ALA A 321 -9.98 1.22 -15.38
CA ALA A 321 -10.02 1.74 -14.02
C ALA A 321 -9.35 3.12 -13.94
N ILE A 322 -9.92 4.02 -13.15
CA ILE A 322 -9.31 5.29 -12.75
C ILE A 322 -9.11 5.27 -11.24
N THR A 323 -7.85 5.29 -10.79
CA THR A 323 -7.50 5.23 -9.36
C THR A 323 -6.38 6.20 -9.03
N THR A 324 -6.11 6.43 -7.74
CA THR A 324 -4.95 7.22 -7.33
C THR A 324 -3.63 6.47 -7.51
N ALA A 325 -3.67 5.21 -7.98
CA ALA A 325 -2.52 4.31 -8.09
C ALA A 325 -1.82 3.98 -6.76
N GLY A 326 -2.58 3.93 -5.66
CA GLY A 326 -2.12 3.22 -4.46
C GLY A 326 -1.86 1.75 -4.81
N GLN A 327 -0.84 1.14 -4.21
CA GLN A 327 -0.35 -0.17 -4.64
C GLN A 327 -1.45 -1.23 -4.74
N GLY A 328 -2.31 -1.36 -3.72
CA GLY A 328 -3.40 -2.34 -3.73
C GLY A 328 -4.38 -2.14 -4.90
N SER A 329 -4.67 -0.89 -5.29
CA SER A 329 -5.52 -0.58 -6.44
C SER A 329 -4.84 -0.92 -7.76
N VAL A 330 -3.54 -0.64 -7.90
CA VAL A 330 -2.76 -1.03 -9.08
C VAL A 330 -2.74 -2.54 -9.22
N GLN A 331 -2.46 -3.25 -8.12
CA GLN A 331 -2.42 -4.71 -8.11
C GLN A 331 -3.78 -5.32 -8.42
N THR A 332 -4.86 -4.77 -7.88
CA THR A 332 -6.21 -5.24 -8.19
C THR A 332 -6.51 -5.08 -9.68
N ALA A 333 -6.14 -3.95 -10.28
CA ALA A 333 -6.34 -3.71 -11.71
C ALA A 333 -5.51 -4.67 -12.57
N MET A 334 -4.24 -4.87 -12.23
CA MET A 334 -3.36 -5.79 -12.95
C MET A 334 -3.79 -7.25 -12.78
N ALA A 335 -4.21 -7.67 -11.59
CA ALA A 335 -4.78 -8.99 -11.32
C ALA A 335 -6.12 -9.23 -12.04
N ALA A 336 -6.87 -8.17 -12.33
CA ALA A 336 -8.09 -8.23 -13.12
C ALA A 336 -7.82 -8.20 -14.64
N GLY A 337 -6.61 -7.85 -15.08
CA GLY A 337 -6.30 -7.61 -16.48
C GLY A 337 -6.92 -6.32 -17.03
N THR A 338 -7.19 -5.35 -16.14
CA THR A 338 -7.87 -4.09 -16.44
C THR A 338 -6.83 -2.96 -16.58
N PRO A 339 -6.81 -2.21 -17.69
CA PRO A 339 -5.90 -1.08 -17.83
C PRO A 339 -6.23 0.04 -16.83
N LEU A 340 -5.24 0.89 -16.55
CA LEU A 340 -5.33 1.89 -15.48
C LEU A 340 -5.01 3.31 -15.96
N LEU A 341 -5.93 4.25 -15.74
CA LEU A 341 -5.65 5.68 -15.74
C LEU A 341 -5.35 6.14 -14.31
N ALA A 342 -4.07 6.36 -14.00
CA ALA A 342 -3.61 6.72 -12.67
C ALA A 342 -3.68 8.24 -12.43
N VAL A 343 -4.25 8.66 -11.30
CA VAL A 343 -4.31 10.06 -10.82
C VAL A 343 -3.48 10.19 -9.52
N PRO A 344 -2.14 10.09 -9.59
CA PRO A 344 -1.32 10.00 -8.40
C PRO A 344 -1.30 11.31 -7.61
N LEU A 345 -1.45 11.20 -6.29
CA LEU A 345 -1.42 12.31 -5.33
C LEU A 345 -0.12 12.33 -4.52
N GLN A 346 0.64 11.24 -4.53
CA GLN A 346 1.83 11.04 -3.70
C GLN A 346 2.99 10.41 -4.50
N PRO A 347 4.23 10.52 -4.01
CA PRO A 347 5.40 9.92 -4.69
C PRO A 347 5.30 8.40 -4.86
N GLU A 348 4.82 7.68 -3.85
CA GLU A 348 4.62 6.22 -3.91
C GLU A 348 3.62 5.83 -5.00
N GLN A 349 2.48 6.52 -5.05
CA GLN A 349 1.46 6.34 -6.08
C GLN A 349 2.00 6.62 -7.49
N THR A 350 2.86 7.64 -7.60
CA THR A 350 3.53 7.97 -8.86
C THR A 350 4.47 6.85 -9.30
N LEU A 351 5.24 6.28 -8.37
CA LEU A 351 6.11 5.14 -8.65
C LEU A 351 5.29 3.94 -9.15
N ASN A 352 4.24 3.55 -8.45
CA ASN A 352 3.41 2.42 -8.86
C ASN A 352 2.81 2.62 -10.25
N ALA A 353 2.28 3.82 -10.52
CA ALA A 353 1.73 4.15 -11.83
C ALA A 353 2.78 4.07 -12.94
N VAL A 354 4.01 4.53 -12.67
CA VAL A 354 5.12 4.46 -13.64
C VAL A 354 5.52 3.03 -13.96
N LEU A 355 5.50 2.12 -12.99
CA LEU A 355 5.84 0.71 -13.23
C LEU A 355 4.89 0.06 -14.23
N VAL A 356 3.58 0.20 -14.04
CA VAL A 356 2.59 -0.37 -14.97
C VAL A 356 2.46 0.43 -16.27
N GLU A 357 2.77 1.73 -16.26
CA GLU A 357 2.85 2.56 -17.48
C GLU A 357 4.02 2.11 -18.38
N ARG A 358 5.18 1.74 -17.81
CA ARG A 358 6.32 1.18 -18.56
C ARG A 358 5.97 -0.13 -19.27
N LEU A 359 5.04 -0.91 -18.70
CA LEU A 359 4.53 -2.14 -19.29
C LEU A 359 3.43 -1.90 -20.33
N GLY A 360 3.00 -0.64 -20.52
CA GLY A 360 1.94 -0.27 -21.45
C GLY A 360 0.51 -0.46 -20.91
N ALA A 361 0.34 -0.87 -19.65
CA ALA A 361 -0.98 -1.14 -19.07
C ALA A 361 -1.65 0.10 -18.46
N ALA A 362 -0.95 1.24 -18.42
CA ALA A 362 -1.44 2.44 -17.76
C ALA A 362 -1.05 3.75 -18.43
N ARG A 363 -1.75 4.82 -18.06
CA ARG A 363 -1.37 6.22 -18.29
C ARG A 363 -1.53 7.03 -17.01
N ARG A 364 -0.74 8.09 -16.88
CA ARG A 364 -0.86 9.05 -15.77
C ARG A 364 -1.63 10.30 -16.18
N LEU A 365 -2.55 10.71 -15.31
CA LEU A 365 -3.29 11.97 -15.36
C LEU A 365 -2.87 12.82 -14.16
N PRO A 366 -2.16 13.95 -14.37
CA PRO A 366 -1.86 14.87 -13.28
C PRO A 366 -3.16 15.37 -12.61
N PRO A 367 -3.25 15.44 -11.26
CA PRO A 367 -4.47 15.88 -10.57
C PRO A 367 -4.96 17.28 -10.95
N ALA A 368 -4.05 18.17 -11.37
CA ALA A 368 -4.37 19.51 -11.84
C ALA A 368 -4.87 19.57 -13.30
N ALA A 369 -4.91 18.43 -14.01
CA ALA A 369 -5.22 18.35 -15.44
C ALA A 369 -6.47 17.51 -15.73
N THR A 370 -7.44 17.46 -14.81
CA THR A 370 -8.66 16.63 -14.91
C THR A 370 -9.41 16.78 -16.23
N THR A 371 -9.40 17.98 -16.83
CA THR A 371 -10.00 18.27 -18.15
C THR A 371 -9.45 17.40 -19.29
N LYS A 372 -8.27 16.80 -19.13
CA LYS A 372 -7.69 15.85 -20.10
C LYS A 372 -8.21 14.42 -19.96
N ALA A 373 -8.95 14.10 -18.89
CA ALA A 373 -9.40 12.74 -18.61
C ALA A 373 -10.25 12.18 -19.75
N ALA A 374 -11.20 12.96 -20.30
CA ALA A 374 -12.06 12.51 -21.40
C ALA A 374 -11.26 12.03 -22.62
N ALA A 375 -10.21 12.76 -23.00
CA ALA A 375 -9.36 12.41 -24.13
C ALA A 375 -8.49 11.17 -23.85
N LEU A 376 -7.93 11.05 -22.64
CA LEU A 376 -7.16 9.87 -22.24
C LEU A 376 -8.03 8.62 -22.16
N VAL A 377 -9.24 8.73 -21.61
CA VAL A 377 -10.22 7.63 -21.55
C VAL A 377 -10.56 7.16 -22.96
N ARG A 378 -10.93 8.07 -23.89
CA ARG A 378 -11.18 7.69 -25.29
C ARG A 378 -9.99 7.00 -25.94
N LYS A 379 -8.77 7.53 -25.73
CA LYS A 379 -7.55 6.92 -26.26
C LYS A 379 -7.33 5.50 -25.72
N MET A 380 -7.47 5.31 -24.41
CA MET A 380 -7.21 4.01 -23.80
C MET A 380 -8.29 2.97 -24.12
N LEU A 381 -9.54 3.40 -24.26
CA LEU A 381 -10.63 2.51 -24.68
C LEU A 381 -10.56 2.15 -26.17
N GLY A 382 -9.98 3.01 -27.01
CA GLY A 382 -9.81 2.77 -28.44
C GLY A 382 -8.52 2.06 -28.86
N ASP A 383 -7.66 1.71 -27.90
CA ASP A 383 -6.36 1.06 -28.14
C ASP A 383 -6.26 -0.22 -27.30
N ASP A 384 -6.48 -1.36 -27.96
CA ASP A 384 -6.42 -2.68 -27.31
C ASP A 384 -5.05 -3.00 -26.72
N GLY A 385 -3.99 -2.27 -27.10
CA GLY A 385 -2.65 -2.40 -26.53
C GLY A 385 -2.63 -2.25 -25.01
N TYR A 386 -3.45 -1.36 -24.44
CA TYR A 386 -3.54 -1.21 -22.97
C TYR A 386 -4.16 -2.44 -22.31
N ARG A 387 -5.23 -2.99 -22.90
CA ARG A 387 -5.90 -4.19 -22.38
C ARG A 387 -5.02 -5.42 -22.52
N LEU A 388 -4.34 -5.59 -23.65
CA LEU A 388 -3.40 -6.69 -23.87
C LEU A 388 -2.21 -6.60 -22.91
N ALA A 389 -1.70 -5.40 -22.64
CA ALA A 389 -0.65 -5.19 -21.65
C ALA A 389 -1.12 -5.56 -20.23
N ALA A 390 -2.30 -5.09 -19.81
CA ALA A 390 -2.86 -5.43 -18.50
C ALA A 390 -3.10 -6.94 -18.36
N LYS A 391 -3.63 -7.61 -19.39
CA LYS A 391 -3.81 -9.08 -19.42
C LYS A 391 -2.48 -9.84 -19.36
N ARG A 392 -1.40 -9.31 -19.95
CA ARG A 392 -0.06 -9.91 -19.82
C ARG A 392 0.43 -9.85 -18.37
N VAL A 393 0.27 -8.70 -17.70
CA VAL A 393 0.61 -8.58 -16.27
C VAL A 393 -0.26 -9.51 -15.42
N LYS A 394 -1.55 -9.62 -15.74
CA LYS A 394 -2.45 -10.61 -15.11
C LYS A 394 -1.87 -12.03 -15.19
N GLY A 395 -1.41 -12.45 -16.36
CA GLY A 395 -0.81 -13.78 -16.55
C GLY A 395 0.39 -14.03 -15.64
N TRP A 396 1.22 -13.01 -15.39
CA TRP A 396 2.31 -13.11 -14.41
C TRP A 396 1.81 -13.17 -12.97
N TYR A 397 0.79 -12.38 -12.62
CA TYR A 397 0.19 -12.39 -11.28
C TYR A 397 -0.50 -13.72 -10.97
N ASP A 398 -1.19 -14.31 -11.94
CA ASP A 398 -1.87 -15.61 -11.79
C ASP A 398 -0.88 -16.75 -11.47
N ALA A 399 0.40 -16.61 -11.86
CA ALA A 399 1.46 -17.58 -11.58
C ALA A 399 2.09 -17.42 -10.18
N VAL A 400 1.67 -16.42 -9.39
CA VAL A 400 2.26 -16.10 -8.10
C VAL A 400 1.20 -15.97 -7.02
N ASP A 401 1.23 -16.89 -6.05
CA ASP A 401 0.45 -16.76 -4.82
C ASP A 401 1.21 -15.91 -3.79
N GLY A 402 0.92 -14.60 -3.82
CA GLY A 402 1.52 -13.60 -2.94
C GLY A 402 1.38 -13.90 -1.45
N PRO A 403 0.14 -14.08 -0.95
CA PRO A 403 -0.11 -14.46 0.44
C PRO A 403 0.58 -15.75 0.86
N ALA A 404 0.59 -16.77 0.01
CA ALA A 404 1.29 -18.02 0.28
C ALA A 404 2.78 -17.81 0.49
N ARG A 405 3.47 -17.17 -0.47
CA ARG A 405 4.91 -16.90 -0.38
C ARG A 405 5.26 -16.01 0.82
N ALA A 406 4.41 -15.02 1.13
CA ALA A 406 4.57 -14.22 2.33
C ALA A 406 4.56 -15.08 3.61
N ALA A 407 3.58 -15.98 3.72
CA ALA A 407 3.47 -16.89 4.85
C ALA A 407 4.67 -17.85 4.96
N ASP A 408 5.16 -18.38 3.83
CA ASP A 408 6.34 -19.25 3.79
C ASP A 408 7.60 -18.53 4.29
N HIS A 409 7.82 -17.29 3.85
CA HIS A 409 8.93 -16.47 4.32
C HIS A 409 8.84 -16.13 5.81
N ILE A 410 7.64 -15.82 6.30
CA ILE A 410 7.41 -15.54 7.74
C ILE A 410 7.69 -16.80 8.57
N LEU A 411 7.21 -17.97 8.14
CA LEU A 411 7.42 -19.23 8.85
C LEU A 411 8.89 -19.64 8.87
N ALA A 412 9.59 -19.48 7.75
CA ALA A 412 11.02 -19.74 7.68
C ALA A 412 11.81 -18.87 8.67
N LEU A 413 11.45 -17.58 8.81
CA LEU A 413 12.07 -16.69 9.78
C LEU A 413 11.72 -17.07 11.23
N ALA A 414 10.45 -17.40 11.50
CA ALA A 414 9.98 -17.77 12.84
C ALA A 414 10.49 -19.14 13.33
N GLY A 415 10.88 -20.01 12.40
CA GLY A 415 11.43 -21.35 12.66
C GLY A 415 12.96 -21.39 12.79
N ALA A 416 13.67 -20.37 12.30
CA ALA A 416 15.11 -20.29 12.46
C ALA A 416 15.47 -20.08 13.95
N SER A 417 16.36 -20.91 14.49
CA SER A 417 16.96 -20.67 15.80
C SER A 417 17.70 -19.33 15.76
N MET A 418 17.34 -18.41 16.66
CA MET A 418 18.08 -17.15 16.81
C MET A 418 19.50 -17.48 17.30
N PRO A 419 20.55 -16.95 16.66
CA PRO A 419 21.93 -17.15 17.09
C PRO A 419 22.22 -16.48 18.44
#